data_AF-A0A948MHA2-F1
#
_entry.id   AF-A0A948MHA2-F1
#
_cell.length_a   1.000
_cell.length_b   1.000
_cell.length_c   1.000
_cell.angle_alpha   90.00
_cell.angle_beta   90.00
_cell.angle_gamma   90.00
#
_symmetry.space_group_name_H-M   'P 1'
#
loop_
_entity.id
_entity.type
_entity.pdbx_description
1 polymer ?
#
loop_
_entity_poly.entity_id
_entity_poly.type
_entity_poly.pdbx_seq_one_letter_code
_entity_poly.pdbx_strand_id
1 'polypeptide(L)'
;MKIFADLHHDDLYTSLQMLLEDRLGHELYRPLGLEWFTEGYWKIAEPYGDNMETVNQYLRIGKADKVYTDLGFRDLNEHATPHEHYKLMEGTERPHKAVTLEQFIEGEFDVMIASYINHVRPYYKLIKRHNLKCKLIHQMGNSWTVDFNVVKNLMASVKTFPVPVKSVFYHQEFDTKIFEYKKPLGQKIITSFVSTLRVDNIYKQDWHDFEVLERELSSYRFKAHGAGSRDKGVSGLENIADRM
;
A
#
# COMPACT_ATOMS: atom_id res chain seq x y z
N MET A 1 18.26 -5.99 6.30
CA MET A 1 17.71 -4.83 7.02
C MET A 1 16.30 -5.14 7.45
N LYS A 2 15.86 -4.66 8.61
CA LYS A 2 14.46 -4.69 9.04
C LYS A 2 13.77 -3.40 8.63
N ILE A 3 12.76 -3.51 7.79
CA ILE A 3 12.04 -2.39 7.20
C ILE A 3 10.59 -2.46 7.64
N PHE A 4 10.06 -1.37 8.17
CA PHE A 4 8.65 -1.23 8.49
C PHE A 4 7.93 -0.42 7.41
N ALA A 5 6.73 -0.81 7.01
CA ALA A 5 5.85 -0.04 6.12
C ALA A 5 4.40 -0.07 6.62
N ASP A 6 3.64 0.98 6.33
CA ASP A 6 2.35 1.30 6.95
C ASP A 6 1.11 0.55 6.42
N LEU A 7 1.28 -0.31 5.40
CA LEU A 7 0.20 -1.01 4.69
C LEU A 7 -0.92 -0.04 4.26
N HIS A 8 -0.63 0.87 3.32
CA HIS A 8 -1.63 1.78 2.77
C HIS A 8 -2.64 1.08 1.84
N HIS A 9 -2.17 0.15 1.00
CA HIS A 9 -2.99 -0.79 0.25
C HIS A 9 -2.18 -2.04 -0.14
N ASP A 10 -2.87 -3.16 -0.36
CA ASP A 10 -2.25 -4.48 -0.49
C ASP A 10 -1.34 -4.62 -1.72
N ASP A 11 -1.73 -4.02 -2.86
CA ASP A 11 -0.94 -4.10 -4.10
C ASP A 11 0.42 -3.41 -3.96
N LEU A 12 0.47 -2.22 -3.35
CA LEU A 12 1.72 -1.53 -3.09
C LEU A 12 2.57 -2.29 -2.08
N TYR A 13 1.95 -2.84 -1.03
CA TYR A 13 2.68 -3.62 -0.04
C TYR A 13 3.29 -4.88 -0.66
N THR A 14 2.55 -5.56 -1.54
CA THR A 14 3.04 -6.69 -2.32
C THR A 14 4.21 -6.29 -3.22
N SER A 15 4.10 -5.15 -3.92
CA SER A 15 5.22 -4.62 -4.71
C SER A 15 6.45 -4.32 -3.85
N LEU A 16 6.26 -3.76 -2.64
CA LEU A 16 7.36 -3.52 -1.71
C LEU A 16 7.96 -4.83 -1.20
N GLN A 17 7.15 -5.86 -0.98
CA GLN A 17 7.63 -7.18 -0.58
C GLN A 17 8.51 -7.80 -1.67
N MET A 18 8.08 -7.75 -2.93
CA MET A 18 8.88 -8.21 -4.07
C MET A 18 10.21 -7.44 -4.19
N LEU A 19 10.18 -6.12 -4.03
CA LEU A 19 11.40 -5.30 -4.09
C LEU A 19 12.33 -5.58 -2.91
N LEU A 20 11.80 -5.53 -1.69
CA LEU A 20 12.62 -5.51 -0.48
C LEU A 20 13.01 -6.92 -0.04
N GLU A 21 12.09 -7.88 -0.05
CA GLU A 21 12.38 -9.25 0.38
C GLU A 21 13.03 -10.05 -0.76
N ASP A 22 12.39 -10.17 -1.92
CA ASP A 22 12.88 -11.07 -2.98
C ASP A 22 14.14 -10.52 -3.66
N ARG A 23 14.11 -9.25 -4.07
CA ARG A 23 15.19 -8.66 -4.87
C ARG A 23 16.36 -8.17 -4.04
N LEU A 24 16.10 -7.62 -2.85
CA LEU A 24 17.14 -7.01 -1.99
C LEU A 24 17.50 -7.83 -0.74
N GLY A 25 16.77 -8.90 -0.44
CA GLY A 25 17.06 -9.77 0.71
C GLY A 25 16.89 -9.07 2.07
N HIS A 26 15.91 -8.19 2.18
CA HIS A 26 15.52 -7.52 3.43
C HIS A 26 14.25 -8.12 4.01
N GLU A 27 13.83 -7.61 5.16
CA GLU A 27 12.61 -8.06 5.82
C GLU A 27 11.62 -6.90 5.89
N LEU A 28 10.39 -7.13 5.45
CA LEU A 28 9.34 -6.12 5.43
C LEU A 28 8.27 -6.45 6.47
N TYR A 29 7.98 -5.49 7.35
CA TYR A 29 7.00 -5.61 8.42
C TYR A 29 5.90 -4.56 8.28
N ARG A 30 4.67 -4.89 8.70
CA ARG A 30 3.52 -3.98 8.78
C ARG A 30 3.07 -3.76 10.22
N PRO A 31 2.30 -2.69 10.51
CA PRO A 31 1.65 -2.54 11.81
C PRO A 31 0.63 -3.65 12.08
N LEU A 32 0.55 -4.03 13.35
CA LEU A 32 -0.47 -4.86 13.97
C LEU A 32 -0.82 -4.27 15.33
N GLY A 33 -2.07 -4.38 15.76
CA GLY A 33 -2.52 -3.89 17.06
C GLY A 33 -3.09 -2.48 17.00
N LEU A 34 -4.13 -2.23 17.81
CA LEU A 34 -4.87 -0.97 17.84
C LEU A 34 -4.05 0.18 18.42
N GLU A 35 -2.94 -0.11 19.11
CA GLU A 35 -2.04 0.84 19.73
C GLU A 35 -1.44 1.82 18.70
N TRP A 36 -1.20 1.34 17.48
CA TRP A 36 -0.76 2.20 16.36
C TRP A 36 -1.76 3.33 16.09
N PHE A 37 -3.05 3.05 16.18
CA PHE A 37 -4.12 4.03 15.96
C PHE A 37 -4.38 4.87 17.22
N THR A 38 -4.50 4.25 18.40
CA THR A 38 -4.84 4.97 19.65
C THR A 38 -3.73 5.92 20.11
N GLU A 39 -2.46 5.58 19.89
CA GLU A 39 -1.32 6.50 20.12
C GLU A 39 -1.18 7.56 19.00
N GLY A 40 -2.01 7.49 17.96
CA GLY A 40 -2.07 8.47 16.88
C GLY A 40 -0.92 8.38 15.88
N TYR A 41 -0.25 7.24 15.75
CA TYR A 41 0.80 7.02 14.75
C TYR A 41 0.25 6.56 13.39
N TRP A 42 -0.90 5.89 13.39
CA TRP A 42 -1.59 5.41 12.19
C TRP A 42 -2.84 6.26 11.92
N LYS A 43 -3.05 6.62 10.64
CA LYS A 43 -3.92 7.70 10.15
C LYS A 43 -4.72 7.36 8.88
N ILE A 44 -4.63 6.14 8.35
CA ILE A 44 -5.38 5.77 7.13
C ILE A 44 -6.90 5.89 7.34
N ALA A 45 -7.41 5.71 8.57
CA ALA A 45 -8.84 5.89 8.88
C ALA A 45 -9.31 7.37 8.95
N GLU A 46 -8.38 8.34 9.00
CA GLU A 46 -8.70 9.77 9.20
C GLU A 46 -9.67 10.33 8.13
N PRO A 47 -9.50 10.07 6.81
CA PRO A 47 -10.45 10.53 5.79
C PRO A 47 -11.85 9.92 5.93
N TYR A 48 -11.98 8.83 6.68
CA TYR A 48 -13.23 8.12 6.94
C TYR A 48 -13.83 8.48 8.30
N GLY A 49 -13.38 9.58 8.92
CA GLY A 49 -13.84 10.00 10.24
C GLY A 49 -13.41 9.04 11.34
N ASP A 50 -12.20 8.48 11.23
CA ASP A 50 -11.64 7.54 12.21
C ASP A 50 -12.53 6.30 12.44
N ASN A 51 -13.16 5.82 11.36
CA ASN A 51 -14.06 4.67 11.41
C ASN A 51 -13.33 3.40 11.92
N MET A 52 -13.83 2.85 13.03
CA MET A 52 -13.23 1.67 13.67
C MET A 52 -13.26 0.40 12.83
N GLU A 53 -14.20 0.24 11.90
CA GLU A 53 -14.17 -0.88 10.95
C GLU A 53 -12.95 -0.78 10.02
N THR A 54 -12.64 0.43 9.54
CA THR A 54 -11.41 0.68 8.79
C THR A 54 -10.18 0.41 9.66
N VAL A 55 -10.14 0.87 10.91
CA VAL A 55 -9.01 0.60 11.82
C VAL A 55 -8.83 -0.91 12.03
N ASN A 56 -9.92 -1.62 12.34
CA ASN A 56 -9.92 -3.06 12.57
C ASN A 56 -9.49 -3.84 11.33
N GLN A 57 -9.89 -3.39 10.14
CA GLN A 57 -9.52 -4.01 8.87
C GLN A 57 -7.99 -4.08 8.68
N TYR A 58 -7.23 -3.08 9.11
CA TYR A 58 -5.78 -3.03 8.88
C TYR A 58 -4.97 -3.52 10.09
N LEU A 59 -5.43 -3.21 11.30
CA LEU A 59 -4.65 -3.39 12.52
C LEU A 59 -5.05 -4.62 13.34
N ARG A 60 -6.15 -5.30 13.01
CA ARG A 60 -6.49 -6.57 13.66
C ARG A 60 -6.14 -7.75 12.77
N ILE A 61 -5.85 -8.85 13.44
CA ILE A 61 -5.63 -10.16 12.83
C ILE A 61 -6.91 -10.69 12.16
N GLY A 62 -8.09 -10.15 12.47
CA GLY A 62 -9.40 -10.71 12.06
C GLY A 62 -9.66 -10.79 10.55
N LYS A 63 -8.80 -10.21 9.70
CA LYS A 63 -8.82 -10.41 8.25
C LYS A 63 -7.94 -11.54 7.75
N ALA A 64 -7.01 -12.03 8.56
CA ALA A 64 -6.09 -13.08 8.17
C ALA A 64 -6.82 -14.42 8.10
N ASP A 65 -6.79 -15.04 6.93
CA ASP A 65 -7.28 -16.40 6.70
C ASP A 65 -6.51 -17.41 7.56
N LYS A 66 -5.21 -17.12 7.79
CA LYS A 66 -4.30 -17.93 8.63
C LYS A 66 -3.25 -17.05 9.28
N VAL A 67 -2.86 -17.43 10.50
CA VAL A 67 -1.86 -16.74 11.33
C VAL A 67 -0.81 -17.75 11.74
N TYR A 68 0.45 -17.39 11.54
CA TYR A 68 1.58 -18.21 11.94
C TYR A 68 2.56 -17.38 12.76
N THR A 69 3.19 -18.01 13.76
CA THR A 69 4.41 -17.50 14.39
C THR A 69 5.59 -18.42 14.04
N ASP A 70 6.81 -18.02 14.38
CA ASP A 70 8.00 -18.86 14.17
C ASP A 70 7.96 -20.17 14.99
N LEU A 71 7.02 -20.30 15.93
CA LEU A 71 6.77 -21.50 16.74
C LEU A 71 5.59 -22.35 16.25
N GLY A 72 4.99 -22.03 15.10
CA GLY A 72 3.89 -22.79 14.48
C GLY A 72 2.56 -22.05 14.47
N PHE A 73 1.46 -22.80 14.27
CA PHE A 73 0.11 -22.24 14.35
C PHE A 73 -0.21 -21.91 15.81
N ARG A 74 -0.50 -20.64 16.10
CA ARG A 74 -0.95 -20.21 17.42
C ARG A 74 -2.36 -19.67 17.34
N ASP A 75 -3.14 -19.99 18.37
CA ASP A 75 -4.47 -19.44 18.55
C ASP A 75 -4.39 -17.93 18.90
N LEU A 76 -5.36 -17.16 18.42
CA LEU A 76 -5.34 -15.69 18.31
C LEU A 76 -5.12 -14.91 19.61
N ASN A 77 -5.24 -15.57 20.77
CA ASN A 77 -5.16 -14.97 22.10
C ASN A 77 -3.81 -15.21 22.80
N GLU A 78 -2.89 -15.96 22.18
CA GLU A 78 -1.55 -16.15 22.73
C GLU A 78 -0.63 -15.05 22.20
N HIS A 79 -0.21 -14.17 23.10
CA HIS A 79 0.77 -13.13 22.79
C HIS A 79 2.02 -13.76 22.16
N ALA A 80 2.38 -13.31 20.96
CA ALA A 80 3.71 -13.52 20.44
C ALA A 80 4.67 -12.85 21.42
N THR A 81 5.77 -13.52 21.76
CA THR A 81 6.78 -12.90 22.60
C THR A 81 7.35 -11.65 21.92
N PRO A 82 7.98 -10.71 22.65
CA PRO A 82 8.53 -9.49 22.05
C PRO A 82 9.53 -9.72 20.90
N HIS A 83 10.09 -10.94 20.80
CA HIS A 83 11.05 -11.33 19.77
C HIS A 83 10.44 -12.04 18.56
N GLU A 84 9.12 -12.26 18.55
CA GLU A 84 8.41 -12.94 17.47
C GLU A 84 7.58 -11.97 16.64
N HIS A 85 7.49 -12.21 15.34
CA HIS A 85 6.57 -11.48 14.46
C HIS A 85 5.43 -12.38 14.02
N TYR A 86 4.31 -11.76 13.66
CA TYR A 86 3.17 -12.47 13.10
C TYR A 86 3.34 -12.62 11.60
N LYS A 87 2.98 -13.76 11.02
CA LYS A 87 2.85 -13.95 9.57
C LYS A 87 1.36 -14.08 9.24
N LEU A 88 0.84 -13.07 8.56
CA LEU A 88 -0.58 -12.92 8.25
C LEU A 88 -0.84 -13.26 6.77
N MET A 89 -1.68 -14.26 6.51
CA MET A 89 -2.19 -14.56 5.16
C MET A 89 -3.53 -13.83 4.98
N GLU A 90 -3.58 -12.76 4.20
CA GLU A 90 -4.80 -11.93 4.01
C GLU A 90 -5.19 -11.89 2.53
N GLY A 91 -5.71 -13.00 1.98
CA GLY A 91 -6.09 -13.06 0.56
C GLY A 91 -4.92 -12.92 -0.45
N THR A 92 -3.68 -12.99 0.04
CA THR A 92 -2.45 -13.01 -0.76
C THR A 92 -1.81 -14.39 -0.69
N GLU A 93 -1.03 -14.76 -1.70
CA GLU A 93 -0.22 -15.99 -1.65
C GLU A 93 1.00 -15.87 -0.72
N ARG A 94 1.28 -14.65 -0.23
CA ARG A 94 2.48 -14.33 0.53
C ARG A 94 2.13 -13.75 1.89
N PRO A 95 2.63 -14.36 2.99
CA PRO A 95 2.34 -13.85 4.31
C PRO A 95 2.99 -12.47 4.50
N HIS A 96 2.24 -11.55 5.10
CA HIS A 96 2.78 -10.28 5.59
C HIS A 96 3.38 -10.49 6.98
N LYS A 97 4.64 -10.10 7.20
CA LYS A 97 5.19 -10.03 8.57
C LYS A 97 4.61 -8.83 9.29
N ALA A 98 4.11 -8.98 10.50
CA ALA A 98 3.44 -7.91 11.22
C ALA A 98 3.93 -7.80 12.67
N VAL A 99 3.98 -6.58 13.20
CA VAL A 99 4.50 -6.26 14.53
C VAL A 99 3.61 -5.28 15.29
N THR A 100 3.50 -5.47 16.60
CA THR A 100 2.86 -4.51 17.51
C THR A 100 3.69 -3.23 17.62
N LEU A 101 3.08 -2.17 18.17
CA LEU A 101 3.80 -0.92 18.42
C LEU A 101 4.97 -1.14 19.39
N GLU A 102 4.76 -1.93 20.45
CA GLU A 102 5.80 -2.30 21.41
C GLU A 102 6.94 -3.07 20.73
N GLN A 103 6.62 -4.11 19.94
CA GLN A 103 7.60 -4.87 19.17
C GLN A 103 8.38 -4.00 18.17
N PHE A 104 7.76 -2.96 17.60
CA PHE A 104 8.47 -2.01 16.74
C PHE A 104 9.42 -1.10 17.53
N ILE A 105 9.00 -0.62 18.71
CA ILE A 105 9.82 0.25 19.57
C ILE A 105 11.03 -0.51 20.12
N GLU A 106 10.84 -1.75 20.54
CA GLU A 106 11.90 -2.63 21.05
C GLU A 106 12.74 -3.23 19.91
N GLY A 107 12.14 -3.36 18.73
CA GLY A 107 12.78 -3.88 17.54
C GLY A 107 13.81 -2.91 16.96
N GLU A 108 14.98 -3.43 16.62
CA GLU A 108 16.01 -2.67 15.91
C GLU A 108 15.67 -2.57 14.40
N PHE A 109 14.75 -1.67 14.05
CA PHE A 109 14.42 -1.37 12.66
C PHE A 109 15.43 -0.40 12.03
N ASP A 110 15.77 -0.64 10.76
CA ASP A 110 16.70 0.21 9.99
C ASP A 110 15.96 1.34 9.27
N VAL A 111 14.75 1.05 8.78
CA VAL A 111 13.96 1.93 7.93
C VAL A 111 12.49 1.87 8.32
N MET A 112 11.85 3.04 8.32
CA MET A 112 10.40 3.20 8.43
C MET A 112 9.88 3.89 7.17
N ILE A 113 8.96 3.25 6.45
CA ILE A 113 8.35 3.73 5.23
C ILE A 113 6.93 4.23 5.53
N ALA A 114 6.68 5.50 5.25
CA ALA A 114 5.35 6.09 5.20
C ALA A 114 4.90 6.18 3.74
N SER A 115 4.04 5.26 3.29
CA SER A 115 3.43 5.32 1.95
C SER A 115 2.15 6.15 1.93
N TYR A 116 1.54 6.39 3.10
CA TYR A 116 0.49 7.38 3.29
C TYR A 116 1.08 8.69 3.83
N ILE A 117 0.84 9.81 3.14
CA ILE A 117 1.50 11.09 3.45
C ILE A 117 1.20 11.58 4.89
N ASN A 118 -0.02 11.34 5.41
CA ASN A 118 -0.37 11.76 6.77
C ASN A 118 0.37 10.96 7.85
N HIS A 119 1.05 9.85 7.53
CA HIS A 119 1.89 9.12 8.47
C HIS A 119 3.28 9.73 8.65
N VAL A 120 3.77 10.56 7.72
CA VAL A 120 5.14 11.11 7.80
C VAL A 120 5.37 11.86 9.11
N ARG A 121 4.45 12.75 9.51
CA ARG A 121 4.59 13.54 10.74
C ARG A 121 4.45 12.66 12.00
N PRO A 122 3.40 11.82 12.15
CA PRO A 122 3.31 10.90 13.27
C PRO A 122 4.51 9.95 13.41
N TYR A 123 5.03 9.40 12.31
CA TYR A 123 6.19 8.52 12.34
C TYR A 123 7.46 9.25 12.74
N TYR A 124 7.65 10.49 12.27
CA TYR A 124 8.74 11.33 12.77
C TYR A 124 8.63 11.56 14.30
N LYS A 125 7.43 11.80 14.82
CA LYS A 125 7.19 11.94 16.27
C LYS A 125 7.50 10.64 17.02
N LEU A 126 7.07 9.48 16.53
CA LEU A 126 7.36 8.16 17.09
C LEU A 126 8.88 7.95 17.22
N ILE A 127 9.62 8.14 16.12
CA ILE A 127 11.08 8.01 16.09
C ILE A 127 11.75 8.92 17.12
N LYS A 128 11.31 10.18 17.23
CA LYS A 128 11.86 11.13 18.19
C LYS A 128 11.51 10.78 19.64
N ARG A 129 10.26 10.43 19.92
CA ARG A 129 9.75 10.13 21.27
C ARG A 129 10.46 8.93 21.89
N HIS A 130 10.75 7.90 21.09
CA HIS A 130 11.37 6.66 21.54
C HIS A 130 12.88 6.56 21.19
N ASN A 131 13.49 7.64 20.69
CA ASN A 131 14.90 7.70 20.29
C ASN A 131 15.34 6.57 19.32
N LEU A 132 14.43 6.17 18.42
CA LEU A 132 14.66 5.09 17.46
C LEU A 132 15.74 5.50 16.46
N LYS A 133 16.51 4.51 15.97
CA LYS A 133 17.61 4.73 15.01
C LYS A 133 17.20 4.62 13.55
N CYS A 134 15.99 4.13 13.28
CA CYS A 134 15.50 3.93 11.92
C CYS A 134 15.41 5.25 11.12
N LYS A 135 15.60 5.15 9.81
CA LYS A 135 15.42 6.28 8.89
C LYS A 135 13.99 6.31 8.38
N LEU A 136 13.34 7.48 8.47
CA LEU A 136 12.05 7.71 7.86
C LEU A 136 12.20 7.99 6.36
N ILE A 137 11.47 7.24 5.53
CA ILE A 137 11.33 7.40 4.09
C ILE A 137 9.85 7.64 3.78
N HIS A 138 9.55 8.66 2.97
CA HIS A 138 8.23 8.76 2.35
C HIS A 138 8.25 7.98 1.04
N GLN A 139 7.36 6.99 0.90
CA GLN A 139 7.12 6.35 -0.39
C GLN A 139 6.01 7.09 -1.12
N MET A 140 6.28 7.48 -2.37
CA MET A 140 5.35 8.25 -3.19
C MET A 140 4.99 7.45 -4.45
N GLY A 141 3.76 6.91 -4.47
CA GLY A 141 3.20 6.18 -5.61
C GLY A 141 2.49 7.06 -6.64
N ASN A 142 2.03 8.24 -6.23
CA ASN A 142 1.34 9.21 -7.07
C ASN A 142 2.08 10.55 -7.04
N SER A 143 1.99 11.35 -8.11
CA SER A 143 2.66 12.66 -8.19
C SER A 143 1.93 13.73 -7.36
N TRP A 144 1.93 13.57 -6.04
CA TRP A 144 1.33 14.50 -5.09
C TRP A 144 2.34 15.57 -4.66
N THR A 145 1.85 16.68 -4.13
CA THR A 145 2.69 17.70 -3.51
C THR A 145 3.34 17.15 -2.24
N VAL A 146 4.67 17.19 -2.17
CA VAL A 146 5.45 16.74 -1.00
C VAL A 146 6.01 17.94 -0.25
N ASP A 147 5.79 18.00 1.06
CA ASP A 147 6.43 18.97 1.95
C ASP A 147 7.85 18.51 2.33
N PHE A 148 8.85 18.98 1.57
CA PHE A 148 10.27 18.67 1.81
C PHE A 148 10.86 19.32 3.09
N ASN A 149 10.10 20.19 3.78
CA ASN A 149 10.49 20.63 5.12
C ASN A 149 10.37 19.48 6.13
N VAL A 150 9.44 18.55 5.89
CA VAL A 150 9.20 17.38 6.72
C VAL A 150 9.88 16.14 6.14
N VAL A 151 9.67 15.85 4.85
CA VAL A 151 10.25 14.66 4.19
C VAL A 151 11.73 14.89 3.91
N LYS A 152 12.59 14.03 4.46
CA LYS A 152 14.07 14.10 4.25
C LYS A 152 14.64 12.98 3.38
N ASN A 153 13.89 11.90 3.17
CA ASN A 153 14.23 10.83 2.26
C ASN A 153 12.98 10.45 1.47
N LEU A 154 13.10 10.37 0.15
CA LEU A 154 12.01 10.08 -0.77
C LEU A 154 12.31 8.79 -1.53
N MET A 155 11.32 7.90 -1.63
CA MET A 155 11.32 6.75 -2.52
C MET A 155 10.10 6.88 -3.44
N ALA A 156 10.31 7.07 -4.73
CA ALA A 156 9.24 7.48 -5.64
C ALA A 156 9.09 6.49 -6.80
N SER A 157 7.87 6.01 -7.02
CA SER A 157 7.51 5.18 -8.18
C SER A 157 6.70 5.95 -9.20
N VAL A 158 7.18 7.15 -9.51
CA VAL A 158 6.57 8.08 -10.48
C VAL A 158 7.63 8.57 -11.46
N LYS A 159 7.20 9.32 -12.48
CA LYS A 159 8.13 10.01 -13.38
C LYS A 159 9.11 10.86 -12.58
N THR A 160 10.39 10.80 -12.94
CA THR A 160 11.47 11.53 -12.26
C THR A 160 11.27 13.05 -12.34
N PHE A 161 11.60 13.75 -11.25
CA PHE A 161 11.58 15.20 -11.16
C PHE A 161 12.67 15.69 -10.18
N PRO A 162 13.10 16.97 -10.27
CA PRO A 162 14.07 17.53 -9.32
C PRO A 162 13.53 17.50 -7.89
N VAL A 163 14.34 16.98 -6.97
CA VAL A 163 13.98 16.84 -5.55
C VAL A 163 15.11 17.37 -4.67
N PRO A 164 14.82 18.20 -3.65
CA PRO A 164 15.85 18.85 -2.83
C PRO A 164 16.37 17.96 -1.68
N VAL A 165 16.04 16.67 -1.69
CA VAL A 165 16.34 15.72 -0.62
C VAL A 165 16.90 14.42 -1.19
N LYS A 166 17.39 13.53 -0.33
CA LYS A 166 17.87 12.21 -0.76
C LYS A 166 16.70 11.44 -1.38
N SER A 167 16.89 10.96 -2.60
CA SER A 167 15.82 10.33 -3.35
C SER A 167 16.27 9.11 -4.14
N VAL A 168 15.39 8.13 -4.22
CA VAL A 168 15.46 7.03 -5.20
C VAL A 168 14.16 7.02 -6.01
N PHE A 169 14.31 6.89 -7.33
CA PHE A 169 13.21 6.63 -8.24
C PHE A 169 13.29 5.18 -8.69
N TYR A 170 12.16 4.49 -8.69
CA TYR A 170 12.10 3.06 -9.02
C TYR A 170 10.81 2.72 -9.76
N HIS A 171 10.75 1.54 -10.35
CA HIS A 171 9.51 0.98 -10.89
C HIS A 171 8.92 0.02 -9.87
N GLN A 172 7.60 0.06 -9.69
CA GLN A 172 6.92 -0.94 -8.86
C GLN A 172 7.15 -2.32 -9.46
N GLU A 173 7.42 -3.28 -8.58
CA GLU A 173 7.57 -4.68 -8.91
C GLU A 173 6.18 -5.32 -9.01
N PHE A 174 5.99 -6.21 -9.98
CA PHE A 174 4.75 -6.96 -10.17
C PHE A 174 5.06 -8.35 -10.74
N ASP A 175 4.15 -9.31 -10.55
CA ASP A 175 4.35 -10.67 -11.03
C ASP A 175 4.20 -10.74 -12.55
N THR A 176 5.31 -10.97 -13.25
CA THR A 176 5.36 -11.08 -14.71
C THR A 176 4.74 -12.37 -15.25
N LYS A 177 4.39 -13.34 -14.40
CA LYS A 177 3.59 -14.52 -14.79
C LYS A 177 2.10 -14.19 -14.85
N ILE A 178 1.65 -13.22 -14.05
CA ILE A 178 0.26 -12.74 -14.04
C ILE A 178 0.12 -11.61 -15.07
N PHE A 179 0.99 -10.61 -14.99
CA PHE A 179 1.05 -9.46 -15.90
C PHE A 179 2.11 -9.69 -16.96
N GLU A 180 1.77 -10.54 -17.93
CA GLU A 180 2.56 -10.74 -19.13
C GLU A 180 1.93 -10.04 -20.33
N TYR A 181 2.76 -9.71 -21.33
CA TYR A 181 2.24 -9.26 -22.61
C TYR A 181 1.46 -10.39 -23.29
N LYS A 182 0.17 -10.16 -23.52
CA LYS A 182 -0.68 -10.99 -24.38
C LYS A 182 -1.04 -10.21 -25.63
N LYS A 183 -0.96 -10.86 -26.79
CA LYS A 183 -1.39 -10.23 -28.05
C LYS A 183 -2.88 -9.87 -27.94
N PRO A 184 -3.30 -8.63 -28.27
CA PRO A 184 -4.70 -8.25 -28.22
C PRO A 184 -5.56 -9.19 -29.07
N LEU A 185 -6.59 -9.80 -28.48
CA LEU A 185 -7.47 -10.78 -29.15
C LEU A 185 -8.51 -10.12 -30.09
N GLY A 186 -8.32 -8.85 -30.45
CA GLY A 186 -9.30 -8.08 -31.23
C GLY A 186 -10.59 -7.80 -30.47
N GLN A 187 -10.57 -7.87 -29.13
CA GLN A 187 -11.73 -7.55 -28.30
C GLN A 187 -12.08 -6.07 -28.42
N LYS A 188 -13.36 -5.78 -28.59
CA LYS A 188 -13.87 -4.41 -28.61
C LYS A 188 -14.23 -3.96 -27.19
N ILE A 189 -13.25 -4.00 -26.28
CA ILE A 189 -13.41 -3.58 -24.89
C ILE A 189 -12.33 -2.54 -24.59
N ILE A 190 -12.73 -1.43 -23.97
CA ILE A 190 -11.83 -0.40 -23.46
C ILE A 190 -12.05 -0.28 -21.96
N THR A 191 -11.00 -0.54 -21.19
CA THR A 191 -11.05 -0.53 -19.72
C THR A 191 -10.15 0.56 -19.17
N SER A 192 -10.68 1.40 -18.28
CA SER A 192 -9.91 2.32 -17.45
C SER A 192 -9.86 1.81 -16.01
N PHE A 193 -8.70 1.94 -15.38
CA PHE A 193 -8.45 1.62 -13.97
C PHE A 193 -8.14 2.88 -13.14
N VAL A 194 -8.36 4.07 -13.70
CA VAL A 194 -8.16 5.33 -13.00
C VAL A 194 -9.23 5.47 -11.91
N SER A 195 -8.81 5.44 -10.66
CA SER A 195 -9.69 5.73 -9.53
C SER A 195 -10.14 7.17 -9.60
N THR A 196 -11.36 7.41 -9.11
CA THR A 196 -12.04 8.71 -9.05
C THR A 196 -12.20 9.43 -10.39
N LEU A 197 -11.98 8.75 -11.52
CA LEU A 197 -12.05 9.32 -12.88
C LEU A 197 -13.32 10.16 -13.11
N ARG A 198 -14.46 9.71 -12.60
CA ARG A 198 -15.76 10.38 -12.76
C ARG A 198 -16.03 11.49 -11.74
N VAL A 199 -15.47 11.39 -10.53
CA VAL A 199 -15.90 12.18 -9.37
C VAL A 199 -14.91 13.27 -8.97
N ASP A 200 -13.64 13.12 -9.31
CA ASP A 200 -12.63 14.12 -9.00
C ASP A 200 -12.58 15.18 -10.11
N ASN A 201 -12.59 16.45 -9.72
CA ASN A 201 -12.56 17.57 -10.66
C ASN A 201 -11.28 17.59 -11.51
N ILE A 202 -10.18 17.02 -11.01
CA ILE A 202 -8.93 16.95 -11.76
C ILE A 202 -9.06 16.11 -13.04
N TYR A 203 -9.99 15.15 -13.06
CA TYR A 203 -10.23 14.23 -14.17
C TYR A 203 -11.47 14.58 -14.99
N LYS A 204 -12.06 15.77 -14.78
CA LYS A 204 -13.30 16.16 -15.46
C LYS A 204 -13.19 16.11 -16.98
N GLN A 205 -12.04 16.53 -17.53
CA GLN A 205 -11.78 16.45 -18.97
C GLN A 205 -11.59 15.00 -19.42
N ASP A 206 -10.80 14.20 -18.68
CA ASP A 206 -10.58 12.79 -19.00
C ASP A 206 -11.89 11.98 -18.99
N TRP A 207 -12.80 12.28 -18.04
CA TRP A 207 -14.13 11.66 -18.01
C TRP A 207 -15.00 12.09 -19.20
N HIS A 208 -14.96 13.37 -19.57
CA HIS A 208 -15.67 13.85 -20.76
C HIS A 208 -15.16 13.14 -22.02
N ASP A 209 -13.84 13.05 -22.18
CA ASP A 209 -13.21 12.40 -23.33
C ASP A 209 -13.54 10.89 -23.35
N PHE A 210 -13.58 10.24 -22.18
CA PHE A 210 -14.03 8.86 -22.04
C PHE A 210 -15.48 8.66 -22.52
N GLU A 211 -16.41 9.53 -22.12
CA GLU A 211 -17.82 9.49 -22.56
C GLU A 211 -17.98 9.79 -24.06
N VAL A 212 -17.19 10.72 -24.60
CA VAL A 212 -17.15 11.01 -26.04
C VAL A 212 -16.69 9.76 -26.80
N LEU A 213 -15.57 9.17 -26.40
CA LEU A 213 -15.05 7.95 -27.02
C LEU A 213 -16.05 6.79 -26.94
N GLU A 214 -16.73 6.61 -25.81
CA GLU A 214 -17.76 5.58 -25.64
C GLU A 214 -18.92 5.75 -26.65
N ARG A 215 -19.32 6.99 -26.91
CA ARG A 215 -20.37 7.30 -27.89
C ARG A 215 -19.90 7.10 -29.33
N GLU A 216 -18.73 7.62 -29.69
CA GLU A 216 -18.19 7.54 -31.07
C GLU A 216 -17.80 6.11 -31.44
N LEU A 217 -17.31 5.32 -30.47
CA LEU A 217 -16.95 3.92 -30.62
C LEU A 217 -18.07 3.01 -30.11
N SER A 218 -19.31 3.25 -30.56
CA SER A 218 -20.50 2.50 -30.12
C SER A 218 -20.44 0.97 -30.30
N SER A 219 -19.53 0.46 -31.14
CA SER A 219 -19.28 -0.98 -31.28
C SER A 219 -18.33 -1.55 -30.22
N TYR A 220 -17.76 -0.71 -29.36
CA TYR A 220 -16.91 -1.07 -28.23
C TYR A 220 -17.69 -0.98 -26.91
N ARG A 221 -17.29 -1.81 -25.96
CA ARG A 221 -17.79 -1.77 -24.58
C ARG A 221 -16.77 -1.05 -23.70
N PHE A 222 -17.19 -0.01 -23.00
CA PHE A 222 -16.31 0.73 -22.10
C PHE A 222 -16.55 0.33 -20.64
N LYS A 223 -15.47 0.26 -19.87
CA LYS A 223 -15.48 -0.03 -18.44
C LYS A 223 -14.57 0.93 -17.69
N ALA A 224 -15.03 1.44 -16.55
CA ALA A 224 -14.23 2.29 -15.67
C ALA A 224 -14.26 1.73 -14.25
N HIS A 225 -13.15 1.10 -13.85
CA HIS A 225 -12.95 0.48 -12.55
C HIS A 225 -12.14 1.37 -11.61
N GLY A 226 -12.25 1.12 -10.31
CA GLY A 226 -11.56 1.88 -9.26
C GLY A 226 -12.51 2.51 -8.24
N ALA A 227 -11.95 3.11 -7.19
CA ALA A 227 -12.74 3.78 -6.15
C ALA A 227 -13.50 4.98 -6.75
N GLY A 228 -14.82 5.06 -6.53
CA GLY A 228 -15.65 6.14 -7.07
C GLY A 228 -15.88 6.07 -8.59
N SER A 229 -15.48 5.00 -9.28
CA SER A 229 -15.68 4.80 -10.72
C SER A 229 -17.02 4.10 -11.04
N ARG A 230 -17.45 4.16 -12.31
CA ARG A 230 -18.76 3.65 -12.79
C ARG A 230 -18.96 2.16 -12.55
N ASP A 231 -17.94 1.35 -12.79
CA ASP A 231 -18.03 -0.11 -12.87
C ASP A 231 -17.45 -0.82 -11.63
N LYS A 232 -17.42 -0.12 -10.47
CA LYS A 232 -16.90 -0.60 -9.17
C LYS A 232 -15.41 -1.01 -9.21
N GLY A 233 -14.85 -1.29 -8.04
CA GLY A 233 -13.49 -1.82 -7.90
C GLY A 233 -13.37 -3.26 -8.41
N VAL A 234 -12.20 -3.61 -8.92
CA VAL A 234 -11.78 -4.99 -9.20
C VAL A 234 -10.72 -5.34 -8.15
N SER A 235 -10.85 -6.49 -7.52
CA SER A 235 -9.95 -6.96 -6.46
C SER A 235 -9.25 -8.26 -6.87
N GLY A 236 -7.97 -8.40 -6.51
CA GLY A 236 -7.15 -9.55 -6.81
C GLY A 236 -6.36 -9.39 -8.11
N LEU A 237 -5.08 -9.77 -8.09
CA LEU A 237 -4.14 -9.54 -9.19
C LEU A 237 -4.58 -10.22 -10.50
N GLU A 238 -5.04 -11.47 -10.42
CA GLU A 238 -5.54 -12.21 -11.59
C GLU A 238 -6.77 -11.53 -12.22
N ASN A 239 -7.71 -11.08 -11.40
CA ASN A 239 -8.91 -10.39 -11.87
C ASN A 239 -8.57 -9.05 -12.55
N ILE A 240 -7.55 -8.35 -12.07
CA ILE A 240 -7.06 -7.11 -12.70
C ILE A 240 -6.40 -7.46 -14.03
N ALA A 241 -5.50 -8.44 -14.05
CA ALA A 241 -4.80 -8.87 -15.25
C ALA A 241 -5.75 -9.38 -16.36
N ASP A 242 -6.80 -10.12 -16.01
CA ASP A 242 -7.81 -10.61 -16.96
C ASP A 242 -8.63 -9.48 -17.63
N ARG A 243 -8.60 -8.27 -17.07
CA ARG A 243 -9.34 -7.10 -17.55
C ARG A 243 -8.45 -6.06 -18.25
N MET A 244 -7.13 -6.26 -18.25
CA MET A 244 -6.12 -5.48 -18.96
C MET A 244 -5.90 -6.03 -20.37
#